data_AF-A0A932Z6W8-F1
#
_entry.id   AF-A0A932Z6W8-F1
#
_cell.length_a   1.000
_cell.length_b   1.000
_cell.length_c   1.000
_cell.angle_alpha   90.00
_cell.angle_beta   90.00
_cell.angle_gamma   90.00
#
_symmetry.space_group_name_H-M   'P 1'
#
loop_
_entity.id
_entity.type
_entity.pdbx_description
1 polymer ?
#
loop_
_entity_poly.entity_id
_entity_poly.type
_entity_poly.pdbx_seq_one_letter_code
_entity_poly.pdbx_strand_id
1 'polypeptide(L)'
;MTTERLPTSYGRNARLWAARVAWIALFALALWLWGVSTVVIIRDPRPPAAQATDPGIFTLEDTEALRQLGLPEVLATVPVAFFLLLDVVYFLLGGWIFWRRSRDWTALLLSFILVGSGAVVFSYAFEVFNRGDSPWLIPINLLTFLVIAAMTLLLFLFPDGKFVPSWTRFLAPVFAGLMASFLLPLPEALGQVAGLVAPLAVITVGIYARVHRFRHYS
;
A
#
# COMPACT_ATOMS: atom_id res chain seq x y z
N MET A 1 26.17 45.90 24.34
CA MET A 1 26.30 44.43 24.36
C MET A 1 25.02 43.83 23.78
N THR A 2 25.03 43.53 22.49
CA THR A 2 23.91 42.93 21.75
C THR A 2 24.22 41.45 21.55
N THR A 3 23.40 40.57 22.13
CA THR A 3 23.52 39.12 21.99
C THR A 3 22.89 38.66 20.68
N GLU A 4 23.74 38.37 19.71
CA GLU A 4 23.40 37.78 18.43
C GLU A 4 22.96 36.31 18.66
N ARG A 5 21.66 36.03 18.57
CA ARG A 5 21.14 34.65 18.61
C ARG A 5 21.43 34.00 17.26
N LEU A 6 22.44 33.13 17.20
CA LEU A 6 22.72 32.30 16.05
C LEU A 6 21.52 31.36 15.73
N PRO A 7 21.13 31.21 14.46
CA PRO A 7 19.93 30.49 14.06
C PRO A 7 20.08 28.96 14.20
N THR A 8 18.99 28.32 14.62
CA THR A 8 18.80 26.88 14.90
C THR A 8 18.83 25.96 13.65
N SER A 9 19.77 26.17 12.72
CA SER A 9 19.83 25.43 11.44
C SER A 9 20.24 23.96 11.59
N TYR A 10 21.02 23.63 12.63
CA TYR A 10 21.62 22.30 12.80
C TYR A 10 20.59 21.19 13.09
N GLY A 11 19.61 21.48 13.95
CA GLY A 11 18.56 20.51 14.32
C GLY A 11 17.56 20.21 13.19
N ARG A 12 17.33 21.17 12.28
CA ARG A 12 16.45 20.98 11.11
C ARG A 12 17.09 20.05 10.08
N ASN A 13 18.39 20.16 9.89
CA ASN A 13 19.14 19.32 8.95
C ASN A 13 19.22 17.86 9.42
N ALA A 14 19.41 17.63 10.73
CA ALA A 14 19.44 16.29 11.31
C ALA A 14 18.09 15.56 11.18
N ARG A 15 16.97 16.25 11.45
CA ARG A 15 15.61 15.70 11.29
C ARG A 15 15.29 15.34 9.84
N LEU A 16 15.68 16.20 8.90
CA LEU A 16 15.51 15.92 7.47
C LEU A 16 16.35 14.73 7.00
N TRP A 17 17.56 14.59 7.51
CA TRP A 17 18.41 13.43 7.25
C TRP A 17 17.83 12.14 7.81
N ALA A 18 17.38 12.15 9.06
CA ALA A 18 16.74 10.99 9.68
C ALA A 18 15.49 10.55 8.90
N ALA A 19 14.66 11.51 8.47
CA ALA A 19 13.48 11.23 7.65
C ALA A 19 13.86 10.58 6.31
N ARG A 20 14.92 11.05 5.65
CA ARG A 20 15.42 10.47 4.38
C ARG A 20 15.98 9.06 4.54
N VAL A 21 16.72 8.81 5.62
CA VAL A 21 17.25 7.47 5.91
C VAL A 21 16.11 6.50 6.21
N ALA A 22 15.14 6.90 7.04
CA ALA A 22 13.95 6.11 7.29
C ALA A 22 13.17 5.81 5.99
N TRP A 23 13.06 6.80 5.11
CA TRP A 23 12.49 6.67 3.78
C TRP A 23 13.16 5.59 2.94
N ILE A 24 14.49 5.64 2.83
CA ILE A 24 15.28 4.68 2.04
C ILE A 24 15.18 3.29 2.67
N ALA A 25 15.21 3.19 4.00
CA ALA A 25 15.08 1.92 4.70
C ALA A 25 13.71 1.27 4.45
N LEU A 26 12.61 2.02 4.51
CA LEU A 26 11.28 1.52 4.19
C LEU A 26 11.17 1.08 2.73
N PHE A 27 11.75 1.84 1.81
CA PHE A 27 11.79 1.51 0.39
C PHE A 27 12.57 0.21 0.13
N ALA A 28 13.74 0.08 0.75
CA ALA A 28 14.56 -1.13 0.65
C ALA A 28 13.86 -2.34 1.26
N LEU A 29 13.19 -2.17 2.40
CA LEU A 29 12.38 -3.22 3.03
C LEU A 29 11.23 -3.65 2.11
N ALA A 30 10.51 -2.70 1.51
CA ALA A 30 9.43 -2.97 0.57
C ALA A 30 9.92 -3.80 -0.63
N LEU A 31 11.04 -3.39 -1.24
CA LEU A 31 11.63 -4.12 -2.37
C LEU A 31 12.15 -5.50 -1.96
N TRP A 32 12.70 -5.64 -0.75
CA TRP A 32 13.14 -6.93 -0.25
C TRP A 32 11.96 -7.89 -0.03
N LEU A 33 10.89 -7.43 0.62
CA LEU A 33 9.66 -8.21 0.84
C LEU A 33 9.04 -8.63 -0.49
N TRP A 34 8.96 -7.70 -1.45
CA TRP A 34 8.49 -7.99 -2.80
C TRP A 34 9.40 -9.01 -3.52
N GLY A 35 10.72 -8.84 -3.46
CA GLY A 35 11.66 -9.73 -4.12
C GLY A 35 11.60 -11.15 -3.58
N VAL A 36 11.55 -11.31 -2.25
CA VAL A 36 11.40 -12.62 -1.61
C VAL A 36 10.07 -13.27 -1.98
N SER A 37 8.96 -12.54 -1.85
CA SER A 37 7.64 -13.07 -2.21
C SER A 37 7.53 -13.44 -3.69
N THR A 38 8.12 -12.64 -4.58
CA THR A 38 8.19 -12.91 -6.02
C THR A 38 8.97 -14.20 -6.31
N VAL A 39 10.11 -14.42 -5.66
CA VAL A 39 10.88 -15.67 -5.85
C VAL A 39 10.08 -16.88 -5.37
N VAL A 40 9.37 -16.77 -4.24
CA VAL A 40 8.55 -17.86 -3.71
C VAL A 40 7.38 -18.15 -4.64
N ILE A 41 6.62 -17.13 -5.07
CA ILE A 41 5.45 -17.33 -5.93
C ILE A 41 5.82 -17.83 -7.33
N ILE A 42 7.00 -17.47 -7.86
CA ILE A 42 7.47 -18.02 -9.15
C ILE A 42 7.84 -19.50 -9.01
N ARG A 43 8.39 -19.91 -7.87
CA ARG A 43 8.78 -21.31 -7.62
C ARG A 43 7.57 -22.19 -7.28
N ASP A 44 6.63 -21.63 -6.54
CA ASP A 44 5.40 -22.29 -6.11
C ASP A 44 4.17 -21.39 -6.35
N PRO A 45 3.76 -21.26 -7.63
CA PRO A 45 2.67 -20.37 -8.02
C PRO A 45 1.29 -20.90 -7.61
N ARG A 46 1.20 -22.16 -7.18
CA ARG A 46 -0.06 -22.89 -7.00
C ARG A 46 -0.10 -23.49 -5.60
N PRO A 47 -0.43 -22.69 -4.58
CA PRO A 47 -0.66 -23.25 -3.25
C PRO A 47 -1.81 -24.26 -3.24
N PRO A 48 -1.84 -25.16 -2.27
CA PRO A 48 -3.06 -25.86 -1.88
C PRO A 48 -4.15 -24.85 -1.46
N ALA A 49 -5.43 -25.14 -1.72
CA ALA A 49 -6.52 -24.21 -1.42
C ALA A 49 -6.62 -23.85 0.06
N ALA A 50 -6.27 -24.78 0.95
CA ALA A 50 -6.21 -24.55 2.39
C ALA A 50 -5.19 -23.47 2.81
N GLN A 51 -4.25 -23.10 1.94
CA GLN A 51 -3.23 -22.09 2.19
C GLN A 51 -3.46 -20.80 1.39
N ALA A 52 -4.45 -20.79 0.49
CA ALA A 52 -4.78 -19.64 -0.32
C ALA A 52 -5.73 -18.71 0.43
N THR A 53 -5.26 -17.50 0.74
CA THR A 53 -6.06 -16.48 1.42
C THR A 53 -6.67 -15.48 0.45
N ASP A 54 -6.02 -15.29 -0.70
CA ASP A 54 -6.47 -14.39 -1.76
C ASP A 54 -7.28 -15.15 -2.82
N PRO A 55 -8.57 -14.80 -3.03
CA PRO A 55 -9.39 -15.42 -4.07
C PRO A 55 -8.89 -15.14 -5.51
N GLY A 56 -7.95 -14.22 -5.70
CA GLY A 56 -7.28 -13.95 -6.98
C GLY A 56 -6.18 -14.97 -7.34
N ILE A 57 -5.84 -15.91 -6.45
CA ILE A 57 -4.80 -16.92 -6.68
C ILE A 57 -5.42 -18.22 -7.13
N PHE A 58 -4.96 -18.73 -8.27
CA PHE A 58 -5.33 -20.07 -8.73
C PHE A 58 -4.58 -21.13 -7.93
N THR A 59 -5.33 -22.01 -7.29
CA THR A 59 -4.85 -23.12 -6.49
C THR A 59 -4.63 -24.37 -7.35
N LEU A 60 -4.04 -25.41 -6.75
CA LEU A 60 -3.96 -26.72 -7.39
C LEU A 60 -5.34 -27.28 -7.77
N GLU A 61 -6.36 -27.02 -6.95
CA GLU A 61 -7.73 -27.47 -7.19
C GLU A 61 -8.35 -26.75 -8.40
N ASP A 62 -8.06 -25.45 -8.55
CA ASP A 62 -8.52 -24.68 -9.72
C ASP A 62 -7.89 -25.20 -11.02
N THR A 63 -6.66 -25.72 -10.98
CA THR A 63 -6.05 -26.34 -12.17
C THR A 63 -6.74 -27.64 -12.59
N GLU A 64 -7.24 -28.42 -11.63
CA GLU A 64 -8.04 -29.61 -11.94
C GLU A 64 -9.40 -29.21 -12.52
N ALA A 65 -10.01 -28.15 -12.01
CA ALA A 65 -11.23 -27.58 -12.59
C ALA A 65 -11.01 -27.10 -14.04
N LEU A 66 -9.91 -26.40 -14.32
CA LEU A 66 -9.53 -25.99 -15.68
C LEU A 66 -9.37 -27.21 -16.59
N ARG A 67 -8.73 -28.27 -16.10
CA ARG A 67 -8.53 -29.52 -16.86
C ARG A 67 -9.86 -30.20 -17.19
N GLN A 68 -10.80 -30.25 -16.24
CA GLN A 68 -12.14 -30.81 -16.45
C GLN A 68 -12.96 -30.00 -17.48
N LEU A 69 -12.72 -28.70 -17.55
CA LEU A 69 -13.33 -27.81 -18.55
C LEU A 69 -12.64 -27.86 -19.93
N GLY A 70 -11.58 -28.65 -20.08
CA GLY A 70 -10.78 -28.71 -21.31
C GLY A 70 -9.97 -27.43 -21.57
N LEU A 71 -9.77 -26.60 -20.55
CA LEU A 71 -9.04 -25.35 -20.64
C LEU A 71 -7.53 -25.56 -20.37
N PRO A 72 -6.66 -24.74 -20.97
CA PRO A 72 -5.22 -24.82 -20.72
C PRO A 72 -4.84 -24.47 -19.28
N GLU A 73 -4.03 -25.30 -18.63
CA GLU A 73 -3.50 -25.04 -17.28
C GLU A 73 -2.65 -23.76 -17.18
N VAL A 74 -2.13 -23.25 -18.30
CA VAL A 74 -1.36 -22.00 -18.35
C VAL A 74 -2.19 -20.79 -17.89
N LEU A 75 -3.53 -20.86 -18.02
CA LEU A 75 -4.43 -19.81 -17.56
C LEU A 75 -4.31 -19.54 -16.06
N ALA A 76 -3.99 -20.55 -15.25
CA ALA A 76 -3.76 -20.38 -13.81
C ALA A 76 -2.53 -19.52 -13.49
N THR A 77 -1.56 -19.42 -14.42
CA THR A 77 -0.34 -18.59 -14.22
C THR A 77 -0.47 -17.17 -14.76
N VAL A 78 -1.49 -16.88 -15.57
CA VAL A 78 -1.71 -15.56 -16.18
C VAL A 78 -1.91 -14.46 -15.13
N PRO A 79 -2.72 -14.65 -14.06
CA PRO A 79 -2.88 -13.63 -13.02
C PRO A 79 -1.56 -13.30 -12.34
N VAL A 80 -0.75 -14.32 -12.00
CA VAL A 80 0.56 -14.13 -11.36
C VAL A 80 1.46 -13.25 -12.22
N ALA A 81 1.57 -13.56 -13.52
CA ALA A 81 2.36 -12.76 -14.45
C ALA A 81 1.84 -11.32 -14.59
N PHE A 82 0.51 -11.14 -14.61
CA PHE A 82 -0.13 -9.84 -14.69
C PHE A 82 0.19 -8.95 -13.47
N PHE A 83 0.05 -9.49 -12.25
CA PHE A 83 0.36 -8.75 -11.03
C PHE A 83 1.86 -8.44 -10.92
N LEU A 84 2.76 -9.37 -11.26
CA LEU A 84 4.19 -9.09 -11.29
C LEU A 84 4.55 -7.98 -12.28
N LEU A 85 3.92 -7.96 -13.46
CA LEU A 85 4.11 -6.88 -14.43
C LEU A 85 3.61 -5.55 -13.87
N LEU A 86 2.45 -5.57 -13.22
CA LEU A 86 1.86 -4.39 -12.59
C LEU A 86 2.78 -3.82 -11.50
N ASP A 87 3.33 -4.66 -10.62
CA ASP A 87 4.28 -4.26 -9.58
C ASP A 87 5.51 -3.56 -10.15
N VAL A 88 6.08 -4.10 -11.24
CA VAL A 88 7.19 -3.47 -11.95
C VAL A 88 6.81 -2.08 -12.46
N VAL A 89 5.61 -1.91 -13.03
CA VAL A 89 5.12 -0.59 -13.46
C VAL A 89 5.02 0.37 -12.27
N TYR A 90 4.48 -0.08 -11.13
CA TYR A 90 4.42 0.71 -9.90
C TYR A 90 5.80 1.16 -9.42
N PHE A 91 6.80 0.27 -9.43
CA PHE A 91 8.17 0.62 -9.04
C PHE A 91 8.84 1.58 -10.02
N LEU A 92 8.64 1.38 -11.33
CA LEU A 92 9.18 2.27 -12.34
C LEU A 92 8.62 3.68 -12.19
N LEU A 93 7.29 3.81 -12.03
CA LEU A 93 6.64 5.10 -11.82
C LEU A 93 7.05 5.74 -10.48
N GLY A 94 7.06 4.96 -9.40
CA GLY A 94 7.47 5.43 -8.07
C GLY A 94 8.93 5.89 -8.04
N GLY A 95 9.83 5.11 -8.63
CA GLY A 95 11.26 5.46 -8.76
C GLY A 95 11.48 6.66 -9.67
N TRP A 96 10.75 6.76 -10.78
CA TRP A 96 10.82 7.91 -11.69
C TRP A 96 10.37 9.21 -11.02
N ILE A 97 9.27 9.19 -10.27
CA ILE A 97 8.78 10.35 -9.50
C ILE A 97 9.80 10.76 -8.44
N PHE A 98 10.36 9.80 -7.71
CA PHE A 98 11.42 10.05 -6.73
C PHE A 98 12.62 10.74 -7.35
N TRP A 99 13.09 10.24 -8.50
CA TRP A 99 14.24 10.78 -9.20
C TRP A 99 13.99 12.20 -9.71
N ARG A 100 12.81 12.47 -10.30
CA ARG A 100 12.50 13.78 -10.90
C ARG A 100 12.15 14.86 -9.88
N ARG A 101 11.52 14.51 -8.76
CA ARG A 101 10.95 15.49 -7.79
C ARG A 101 11.23 15.17 -6.32
N SER A 102 12.43 14.70 -6.00
CA SER A 102 12.88 14.42 -4.61
C SER A 102 12.84 15.61 -3.63
N ARG A 103 12.66 16.85 -4.10
CA ARG A 103 12.52 18.05 -3.27
C ARG A 103 11.07 18.40 -2.90
N ASP A 104 10.10 17.79 -3.57
CA ASP A 104 8.68 18.03 -3.34
C ASP A 104 8.12 16.93 -2.42
N TRP A 105 7.60 17.32 -1.25
CA TRP A 105 7.09 16.37 -0.26
C TRP A 105 5.88 15.59 -0.80
N THR A 106 5.08 16.19 -1.70
CA THR A 106 3.94 15.51 -2.32
C THR A 106 4.41 14.41 -3.29
N ALA A 107 5.48 14.68 -4.04
CA ALA A 107 6.06 13.71 -4.96
C ALA A 107 6.71 12.54 -4.22
N LEU A 108 7.37 12.80 -3.08
CA LEU A 108 7.91 11.73 -2.23
C LEU A 108 6.79 10.85 -1.65
N LEU A 109 5.71 11.47 -1.16
CA LEU A 109 4.55 10.73 -0.66
C LEU A 109 3.91 9.89 -1.76
N LEU A 110 3.77 10.44 -2.96
CA LEU A 110 3.23 9.72 -4.11
C LEU A 110 4.13 8.55 -4.52
N SER A 111 5.45 8.77 -4.61
CA SER A 111 6.44 7.73 -4.91
C SER A 111 6.33 6.55 -3.95
N PHE A 112 6.16 6.83 -2.66
CA PHE A 112 5.94 5.78 -1.66
C PHE A 112 4.65 5.02 -1.83
N ILE A 113 3.56 5.73 -2.08
CA ILE A 113 2.28 5.10 -2.30
C ILE A 113 2.43 4.12 -3.46
N LEU A 114 3.04 4.56 -4.57
CA LEU A 114 3.27 3.69 -5.71
C LEU A 114 4.13 2.47 -5.36
N VAL A 115 5.30 2.67 -4.77
CA VAL A 115 6.20 1.55 -4.46
C VAL A 115 5.64 0.65 -3.38
N GLY A 116 5.10 1.20 -2.30
CA GLY A 116 4.48 0.41 -1.26
C GLY A 116 3.25 -0.34 -1.75
N SER A 117 2.44 0.26 -2.63
CA SER A 117 1.31 -0.43 -3.25
C SER A 117 1.76 -1.63 -4.07
N GLY A 118 2.74 -1.47 -4.96
CA GLY A 118 3.30 -2.60 -5.72
C GLY A 118 4.09 -3.61 -4.87
N ALA A 119 4.57 -3.21 -3.69
CA ALA A 119 5.33 -4.11 -2.83
C ALA A 119 4.47 -4.95 -1.90
N VAL A 120 3.37 -4.41 -1.36
CA VAL A 120 2.56 -5.09 -0.32
C VAL A 120 1.04 -5.05 -0.52
N VAL A 121 0.50 -4.12 -1.32
CA VAL A 121 -0.97 -3.99 -1.49
C VAL A 121 -1.48 -4.79 -2.69
N PHE A 122 -0.76 -4.73 -3.81
CA PHE A 122 -1.11 -5.41 -5.05
C PHE A 122 -0.19 -6.59 -5.35
N SER A 123 0.62 -7.00 -4.38
CA SER A 123 1.58 -8.08 -4.50
C SER A 123 1.15 -9.34 -3.76
N TYR A 124 1.84 -10.44 -4.02
CA TYR A 124 1.68 -11.71 -3.31
C TYR A 124 2.42 -11.77 -1.96
N ALA A 125 2.91 -10.65 -1.44
CA ALA A 125 3.70 -10.64 -0.21
C ALA A 125 2.91 -11.18 0.99
N PHE A 126 1.70 -10.65 1.23
CA PHE A 126 0.89 -11.09 2.36
C PHE A 126 0.63 -12.60 2.32
N GLU A 127 0.16 -13.09 1.18
CA GLU A 127 -0.11 -14.49 0.94
C GLU A 127 1.12 -15.37 1.24
N VAL A 128 2.28 -15.07 0.64
CA VAL A 128 3.49 -15.88 0.78
C VAL A 128 3.94 -15.99 2.24
N PHE A 129 3.91 -14.87 2.97
CA PHE A 129 4.36 -14.85 4.36
C PHE A 129 3.31 -15.38 5.35
N ASN A 130 2.04 -15.46 4.93
CA ASN A 130 0.95 -16.04 5.72
C ASN A 130 0.99 -17.57 5.77
N ARG A 131 1.48 -18.23 4.70
CA ARG A 131 1.52 -19.72 4.60
C ARG A 131 2.33 -20.44 5.68
N GLY A 132 3.11 -19.74 6.49
CA GLY A 132 3.96 -20.35 7.51
C GLY A 132 4.12 -19.55 8.79
N ASP A 133 3.13 -18.73 9.17
CA ASP A 133 3.16 -17.85 10.35
C ASP A 133 4.47 -17.06 10.45
N SER A 134 4.87 -16.45 9.33
CA SER A 134 6.17 -15.80 9.27
C SER A 134 6.20 -14.56 10.17
N PRO A 135 7.28 -14.33 10.95
CA PRO A 135 7.42 -13.10 11.72
C PRO A 135 7.45 -11.84 10.82
N TRP A 136 7.69 -12.02 9.52
CA TRP A 136 7.63 -10.96 8.51
C TRP A 136 6.21 -10.45 8.21
N LEU A 137 5.16 -11.10 8.72
CA LEU A 137 3.80 -10.57 8.67
C LEU A 137 3.66 -9.23 9.40
N ILE A 138 4.40 -9.04 10.51
CA ILE A 138 4.38 -7.78 11.27
C ILE A 138 4.86 -6.60 10.40
N PRO A 139 6.07 -6.64 9.77
CA PRO A 139 6.51 -5.56 8.90
C PRO A 139 5.65 -5.40 7.64
N ILE A 140 5.06 -6.48 7.09
CA ILE A 140 4.13 -6.38 5.95
C ILE A 140 2.87 -5.61 6.34
N ASN A 141 2.25 -5.96 7.47
CA ASN A 141 1.05 -5.30 7.97
C ASN A 141 1.34 -3.83 8.32
N LEU A 142 2.49 -3.55 8.94
CA LEU A 142 2.93 -2.19 9.21
C LEU A 142 3.13 -1.38 7.93
N LEU A 143 3.82 -1.94 6.93
CA LEU A 143 4.06 -1.27 5.66
C LEU A 143 2.75 -1.02 4.90
N THR A 144 1.86 -2.00 4.88
CA THR A 144 0.52 -1.89 4.29
C THR A 144 -0.28 -0.78 4.95
N PHE A 145 -0.29 -0.73 6.28
CA PHE A 145 -0.90 0.35 7.04
C PHE A 145 -0.33 1.73 6.66
N LEU A 146 1.00 1.85 6.60
CA LEU A 146 1.66 3.11 6.23
C LEU A 146 1.29 3.56 4.81
N VAL A 147 1.22 2.63 3.85
CA VAL A 147 0.84 2.92 2.46
C VAL A 147 -0.61 3.39 2.36
N ILE A 148 -1.54 2.69 3.00
CA ILE A 148 -2.96 3.06 2.99
C ILE A 148 -3.17 4.39 3.71
N ALA A 149 -2.48 4.62 4.83
CA ALA A 149 -2.50 5.90 5.53
C ALA A 149 -1.96 7.03 4.65
N ALA A 150 -0.87 6.78 3.92
CA ALA A 150 -0.31 7.73 2.96
C ALA A 150 -1.27 8.02 1.80
N MET A 151 -1.93 7.00 1.22
CA MET A 151 -2.96 7.16 0.18
C MET A 151 -4.12 8.03 0.67
N THR A 152 -4.61 7.73 1.88
CA THR A 152 -5.69 8.46 2.53
C THR A 152 -5.28 9.92 2.76
N LEU A 153 -4.07 10.15 3.27
CA LEU A 153 -3.51 11.48 3.45
C LEU A 153 -3.44 12.22 2.11
N LEU A 154 -2.93 11.57 1.05
CA LEU A 154 -2.84 12.17 -0.27
C LEU A 154 -4.24 12.54 -0.81
N LEU A 155 -5.25 11.68 -0.65
CA LEU A 155 -6.63 11.98 -1.05
C LEU A 155 -7.20 13.23 -0.37
N PHE A 156 -6.90 13.43 0.92
CA PHE A 156 -7.38 14.58 1.69
C PHE A 156 -6.54 15.85 1.52
N LEU A 157 -5.27 15.73 1.14
CA LEU A 157 -4.29 16.82 1.12
C LEU A 157 -4.08 17.39 -0.30
N PHE A 158 -4.46 16.65 -1.35
CA PHE A 158 -4.36 17.08 -2.75
C PHE A 158 -5.51 18.06 -3.14
N PRO A 159 -5.25 19.21 -3.81
CA PRO A 159 -3.97 19.67 -4.37
C PRO A 159 -3.20 20.70 -3.51
N ASP A 160 -3.86 21.42 -2.59
CA ASP A 160 -3.32 22.64 -1.97
C ASP A 160 -2.55 22.42 -0.65
N GLY A 161 -2.39 21.18 -0.19
CA GLY A 161 -1.77 20.89 1.11
C GLY A 161 -2.68 21.21 2.32
N LYS A 162 -3.97 21.46 2.08
CA LYS A 162 -4.94 21.87 3.11
C LYS A 162 -6.12 20.90 3.12
N PHE A 163 -6.52 20.45 4.31
CA PHE A 163 -7.73 19.64 4.53
C PHE A 163 -8.98 20.48 4.19
N VAL A 164 -9.47 20.38 2.96
CA VAL A 164 -10.68 21.08 2.50
C VAL A 164 -11.65 20.05 1.93
N PRO A 165 -12.81 19.82 2.57
CA PRO A 165 -13.41 20.65 3.62
C PRO A 165 -13.02 20.19 5.05
N SER A 166 -13.08 21.11 6.03
CA SER A 166 -12.56 20.95 7.40
C SER A 166 -13.14 19.78 8.23
N TRP A 167 -14.26 19.18 7.81
CA TRP A 167 -14.84 17.99 8.46
C TRP A 167 -14.02 16.71 8.19
N THR A 168 -13.20 16.69 7.14
CA THR A 168 -12.31 15.54 6.83
C THR A 168 -11.24 15.29 7.89
N ARG A 169 -10.93 16.30 8.73
CA ARG A 169 -10.05 16.14 9.89
C ARG A 169 -10.58 15.13 10.91
N PHE A 170 -11.91 14.95 10.99
CA PHE A 170 -12.55 13.99 11.90
C PHE A 170 -12.67 12.60 11.27
N LEU A 171 -12.67 12.51 9.95
CA LEU A 171 -12.63 11.23 9.24
C LEU A 171 -11.24 10.60 9.26
N ALA A 172 -10.17 11.40 9.31
CA ALA A 172 -8.81 10.89 9.41
C ALA A 172 -8.58 9.91 10.59
N PRO A 173 -8.95 10.22 11.85
CA PRO A 173 -8.82 9.25 12.94
C PRO A 173 -9.78 8.07 12.84
N VAL A 174 -10.98 8.25 12.26
CA VAL A 174 -11.93 7.14 12.03
C VAL A 174 -11.36 6.16 11.02
N PHE A 175 -10.79 6.65 9.91
CA PHE A 175 -10.10 5.81 8.94
C PHE A 175 -8.81 5.22 9.51
N ALA A 176 -8.03 5.97 10.28
CA ALA A 176 -6.86 5.41 10.96
C ALA A 176 -7.24 4.29 11.93
N GLY A 177 -8.36 4.42 12.66
CA GLY A 177 -8.88 3.37 13.54
C GLY A 177 -9.41 2.15 12.79
N LEU A 178 -10.16 2.38 11.70
CA LEU A 178 -10.64 1.33 10.80
C LEU A 178 -9.48 0.61 10.08
N MET A 179 -8.37 1.30 9.82
CA MET A 179 -7.18 0.72 9.23
C MET A 179 -6.31 0.02 10.28
N ALA A 180 -6.23 0.55 11.50
CA ALA A 180 -5.57 -0.10 12.63
C ALA A 180 -6.27 -1.40 13.02
N SER A 181 -7.56 -1.56 12.72
CA SER A 181 -8.24 -2.83 12.94
C SER A 181 -7.73 -3.96 12.03
N PHE A 182 -7.04 -3.66 10.92
CA PHE A 182 -6.31 -4.66 10.12
C PHE A 182 -5.01 -5.13 10.80
N LEU A 183 -4.50 -4.39 11.80
CA LEU A 183 -3.37 -4.84 12.64
C LEU A 183 -3.83 -5.74 13.80
N LEU A 184 -5.14 -5.79 14.07
CA LEU A 184 -5.72 -6.58 15.14
C LEU A 184 -6.27 -7.89 14.58
N PRO A 185 -6.12 -9.02 15.29
CA PRO A 185 -6.74 -10.28 14.91
C PRO A 185 -8.26 -10.19 15.14
N LEU A 186 -8.97 -9.60 14.18
CA LEU A 186 -10.42 -9.56 14.15
C LEU A 186 -10.98 -10.92 13.72
N PRO A 187 -12.19 -11.29 14.18
CA PRO A 187 -12.93 -12.41 13.61
C PRO A 187 -13.04 -12.27 12.09
N GLU A 188 -12.83 -13.37 11.37
CA GLU A 188 -12.71 -13.41 9.90
C GLU A 188 -13.88 -12.72 9.17
N ALA A 189 -15.11 -12.94 9.63
CA ALA A 189 -16.31 -12.30 9.08
C ALA A 189 -16.28 -10.76 9.20
N LEU A 190 -15.76 -10.22 10.30
CA LEU A 190 -15.61 -8.77 10.48
C LEU A 190 -14.46 -8.21 9.64
N GLY A 191 -13.38 -8.97 9.47
CA GLY A 191 -12.27 -8.63 8.59
C GLY A 191 -12.68 -8.55 7.12
N GLN A 192 -13.47 -9.51 6.63
CA GLN A 192 -13.98 -9.52 5.25
C GLN A 192 -14.95 -8.37 4.98
N VAL A 193 -15.89 -8.12 5.89
CA VAL A 193 -16.83 -6.99 5.76
C VAL A 193 -16.08 -5.65 5.82
N ALA A 194 -15.13 -5.49 6.73
CA ALA A 194 -14.28 -4.30 6.78
C ALA A 194 -13.44 -4.15 5.50
N GLY A 195 -12.86 -5.25 5.00
CA GLY A 195 -12.08 -5.29 3.76
C GLY A 195 -12.87 -4.87 2.51
N LEU A 196 -14.17 -5.17 2.45
CA LEU A 196 -15.05 -4.73 1.36
C LEU A 196 -15.58 -3.31 1.55
N VAL A 197 -16.10 -3.01 2.75
CA VAL A 197 -16.85 -1.78 3.01
C VAL A 197 -15.92 -0.59 3.22
N ALA A 198 -14.76 -0.78 3.85
CA ALA A 198 -13.84 0.30 4.13
C ALA A 198 -13.29 0.98 2.86
N PRO A 199 -12.71 0.27 1.87
CA PRO A 199 -12.19 0.92 0.67
C PRO A 199 -13.31 1.54 -0.17
N LEU A 200 -14.48 0.90 -0.26
CA LEU A 200 -15.63 1.50 -0.93
C LEU A 200 -16.03 2.80 -0.24
N ALA A 201 -16.19 2.81 1.09
CA ALA A 201 -16.52 4.01 1.85
C ALA A 201 -15.47 5.12 1.67
N VAL A 202 -14.16 4.80 1.68
CA VAL A 202 -13.08 5.75 1.38
C VAL A 202 -13.27 6.36 -0.01
N ILE A 203 -13.53 5.52 -1.02
CA ILE A 203 -13.68 5.96 -2.41
C ILE A 203 -14.94 6.82 -2.56
N THR A 204 -16.10 6.38 -2.06
CA THR A 204 -17.36 7.12 -2.19
C THR A 204 -17.28 8.46 -1.47
N VAL A 205 -16.73 8.49 -0.26
CA VAL A 205 -16.55 9.73 0.52
C VAL A 205 -15.51 10.64 -0.13
N GLY A 206 -14.40 10.08 -0.64
CA GLY A 206 -13.38 10.84 -1.35
C GLY A 206 -13.91 11.47 -2.64
N ILE A 207 -14.68 10.73 -3.43
CA ILE A 207 -15.34 11.23 -4.65
C ILE A 207 -16.40 12.27 -4.28
N TYR A 208 -17.25 12.01 -3.27
CA TYR A 208 -18.28 12.94 -2.83
C TYR A 208 -17.67 14.27 -2.33
N ALA A 209 -16.60 14.20 -1.54
CA ALA A 209 -15.88 15.40 -1.07
C ALA A 209 -15.33 16.23 -2.24
N ARG A 210 -14.82 15.58 -3.29
CA ARG A 210 -14.35 16.27 -4.51
C ARG A 210 -15.50 16.91 -5.30
N VAL A 211 -16.60 16.18 -5.52
CA VAL A 211 -17.76 16.68 -6.28
C VAL A 211 -18.44 17.85 -5.55
N HIS A 212 -18.58 17.77 -4.23
CA HIS A 212 -19.12 18.86 -3.42
C HIS A 212 -18.27 20.14 -3.55
N ARG A 213 -16.93 20.00 -3.53
CA ARG A 213 -16.02 21.14 -3.64
C ARG A 213 -16.05 21.78 -5.03
N PHE A 214 -16.13 20.99 -6.12
CA PHE A 214 -16.28 21.54 -7.48
C PHE A 214 -17.57 22.33 -7.66
N ARG A 215 -18.65 21.93 -6.97
CA ARG A 215 -19.97 22.57 -7.07
C ARG A 215 -20.14 23.84 -6.22
N HIS A 216 -19.32 24.04 -5.19
CA HIS A 216 -19.45 25.19 -4.27
C HIS A 216 -18.36 26.26 -4.43
N TYR A 217 -17.36 26.05 -5.30
CA TYR A 217 -16.25 26.99 -5.54
C TYR A 217 -16.00 27.31 -7.02
N SER A 218 -17.03 27.20 -7.87
CA SER A 218 -17.02 27.81 -9.23
C SER A 218 -17.78 29.12 -9.22
#